data_AF-A0A9E2YUD4-F1
#
_entry.id   AF-A0A9E2YUD4-F1
#
_cell.length_a   1.000
_cell.length_b   1.000
_cell.length_c   1.000
_cell.angle_alpha   90.00
_cell.angle_beta   90.00
_cell.angle_gamma   90.00
#
_symmetry.space_group_name_H-M   'P 1'
#
loop_
_entity.id
_entity.type
_entity.pdbx_description
1 polymer ?
#
loop_
_entity_poly.entity_id
_entity_poly.type
_entity_poly.pdbx_seq_one_letter_code
_entity_poly.pdbx_strand_id
1 'polypeptide(L)'
;MPQTIHRGIKALVDEANAEIETISAADAIEIASDDNVVIVDIRDPREIERDGRIPGAFSCTRGMLEFWIDPASPYAKPIFQED
;
A
#
# COMPACT_ATOMS: atom_id res chain seq x y z
N MET A 1 15.90 -13.07 28.51
CA MET A 1 16.40 -11.75 28.05
C MET A 1 15.43 -11.21 27.02
N PRO A 2 14.99 -9.96 27.11
CA PRO A 2 14.20 -9.35 26.03
C PRO A 2 15.05 -9.22 24.76
N GLN A 3 14.38 -9.20 23.61
CA GLN A 3 15.03 -8.91 22.32
C GLN A 3 15.53 -7.46 22.32
N THR A 4 16.69 -7.22 21.68
CA THR A 4 17.20 -5.87 21.43
C THR A 4 16.94 -5.52 19.98
N ILE A 5 16.10 -4.52 19.73
CA ILE A 5 15.77 -4.06 18.38
C ILE A 5 16.76 -2.96 17.98
N HIS A 6 17.65 -3.27 17.04
CA HIS A 6 18.70 -2.35 16.59
C HIS A 6 18.21 -1.33 15.55
N ARG A 7 17.15 -1.66 14.82
CA ARG A 7 16.51 -0.78 13.84
C ARG A 7 14.99 -0.90 13.97
N GLY A 8 14.37 0.11 14.55
CA GLY A 8 12.94 0.15 14.82
C GLY A 8 12.14 0.83 13.70
N ILE A 9 10.81 0.78 13.82
CA ILE A 9 9.89 1.36 12.83
C ILE A 9 10.10 2.86 12.61
N LYS A 10 10.55 3.61 13.63
CA LYS A 10 10.80 5.05 13.48
C LYS A 10 11.81 5.32 12.37
N ALA A 11 12.98 4.67 12.43
CA ALA A 11 14.01 4.85 11.42
C ALA A 11 13.51 4.43 10.03
N LEU A 12 12.82 3.28 9.94
CA LEU A 12 12.31 2.76 8.67
C LEU A 12 11.24 3.67 8.04
N VAL A 13 10.34 4.22 8.84
CA VAL A 13 9.27 5.13 8.38
C VAL A 13 9.84 6.50 8.03
N ASP A 14 10.80 7.02 8.81
CA ASP A 14 11.46 8.30 8.50
C ASP A 14 12.19 8.23 7.16
N GLU A 15 12.88 7.12 6.88
CA GLU A 15 13.54 6.89 5.59
C GLU A 15 12.52 6.78 4.44
N ALA A 16 11.43 6.01 4.62
CA ALA A 16 10.40 5.88 3.60
C ALA A 16 9.73 7.24 3.29
N ASN A 17 9.38 8.01 4.32
CA ASN A 17 8.76 9.33 4.17
C ASN A 17 9.68 10.35 3.49
N ALA A 18 11.01 10.16 3.53
CA ALA A 18 11.95 11.03 2.83
C ALA A 18 12.03 10.74 1.32
N GLU A 19 11.63 9.54 0.89
CA GLU A 19 11.73 9.06 -0.50
C GLU A 19 10.40 9.11 -1.25
N ILE A 20 9.27 9.18 -0.54
CA ILE A 20 7.92 9.17 -1.14
C ILE A 20 7.22 10.51 -0.99
N GLU A 21 6.29 10.78 -1.90
CA GLU A 21 5.30 11.84 -1.70
C GLU A 21 4.22 11.38 -0.70
N THR A 22 4.01 12.17 0.35
CA THR A 22 2.88 11.97 1.27
C THR A 22 1.78 12.96 0.92
N ILE A 23 0.66 12.46 0.41
CA ILE A 23 -0.51 13.27 0.11
C ILE A 23 -1.44 13.39 1.31
N SER A 24 -2.20 14.48 1.39
CA SER A 24 -3.22 14.62 2.43
C SER A 24 -4.44 13.74 2.14
N ALA A 25 -5.23 13.43 3.17
CA ALA A 25 -6.48 12.69 2.96
C ALA A 25 -7.48 13.47 2.09
N ALA A 26 -7.47 14.80 2.12
CA ALA A 26 -8.32 15.63 1.28
C ALA A 26 -7.93 15.47 -0.20
N ASP A 27 -6.63 15.62 -0.51
CA ASP A 27 -6.12 15.47 -1.89
C ASP A 27 -6.35 14.04 -2.41
N ALA A 28 -6.16 13.03 -1.54
CA ALA A 28 -6.42 11.63 -1.88
C ALA A 28 -7.89 11.37 -2.26
N ILE A 29 -8.84 12.06 -1.62
CA ILE A 29 -10.26 11.97 -1.97
C ILE A 29 -10.53 12.62 -3.33
N GLU A 30 -9.87 13.74 -3.62
CA GLU A 30 -10.04 14.45 -4.89
C GLU A 30 -9.52 13.63 -6.09
N ILE A 31 -8.35 12.98 -5.95
CA ILE A 31 -7.76 12.17 -7.03
C ILE A 31 -8.38 10.77 -7.14
N ALA A 32 -9.19 10.33 -6.18
CA ALA A 32 -9.77 8.98 -6.15
C ALA A 32 -10.69 8.68 -7.35
N SER A 33 -11.18 9.70 -8.05
CA SER A 33 -12.02 9.56 -9.24
C SER A 33 -11.25 9.63 -10.56
N ASP A 34 -9.93 9.83 -10.54
CA ASP A 34 -9.12 9.84 -11.74
C ASP A 34 -8.86 8.41 -12.22
N ASP A 35 -9.20 8.11 -13.48
CA ASP A 35 -8.99 6.79 -14.08
C ASP A 35 -7.50 6.41 -14.21
N ASN A 36 -6.59 7.38 -14.08
CA ASN A 36 -5.14 7.15 -14.07
C ASN A 36 -4.58 6.88 -12.66
N VAL A 37 -5.44 6.79 -11.64
CA VAL A 37 -5.03 6.57 -10.25
C VAL A 37 -5.55 5.23 -9.74
N VAL A 38 -4.64 4.41 -9.22
CA VAL A 38 -4.98 3.19 -8.51
C VAL A 38 -4.77 3.39 -7.01
N ILE A 39 -5.86 3.41 -6.24
CA ILE A 39 -5.78 3.36 -4.77
C ILE A 39 -5.56 1.92 -4.34
N VAL A 40 -4.42 1.65 -3.69
CA VAL A 40 -4.06 0.32 -3.17
C VAL A 40 -4.26 0.25 -1.67
N ASP A 41 -5.22 -0.55 -1.21
CA ASP A 41 -5.46 -0.80 0.22
C ASP A 41 -4.61 -1.98 0.71
N ILE A 42 -3.60 -1.67 1.52
CA ILE A 42 -2.59 -2.62 2.00
C ILE A 42 -2.90 -3.29 3.34
N ARG A 43 -4.08 -3.02 3.90
CA ARG A 43 -4.53 -3.54 5.21
C ARG A 43 -4.83 -5.02 5.18
N ASP A 44 -4.98 -5.60 6.37
CA ASP A 44 -5.47 -6.96 6.53
C ASP A 44 -6.94 -7.06 6.05
N PRO A 45 -7.34 -8.15 5.39
CA PRO A 45 -8.73 -8.32 4.94
C PRO A 45 -9.79 -8.19 6.05
N ARG A 46 -9.43 -8.53 7.29
CA ARG A 46 -10.32 -8.40 8.46
C ARG A 46 -10.56 -6.95 8.85
N GLU A 47 -9.62 -6.05 8.59
CA GLU A 47 -9.81 -4.61 8.80
C GLU A 47 -10.75 -4.05 7.74
N ILE A 48 -10.62 -4.50 6.49
CA ILE A 48 -11.50 -4.11 5.38
C ILE A 48 -12.94 -4.60 5.65
N GLU A 49 -13.10 -5.83 6.13
CA GLU A 49 -14.43 -6.38 6.48
C GLU A 49 -15.09 -5.58 7.61
N ARG A 50 -14.32 -5.18 8.63
CA ARG A 50 -14.83 -4.47 9.81
C ARG A 50 -15.14 -2.99 9.52
N ASP A 51 -14.22 -2.28 8.87
CA ASP A 51 -14.25 -0.82 8.77
C ASP A 51 -14.68 -0.34 7.38
N GLY A 52 -14.86 -1.26 6.43
CA GLY A 52 -15.04 -0.95 5.01
C GLY A 52 -13.71 -0.56 4.34
N ARG A 53 -13.83 -0.07 3.11
CA ARG A 53 -12.70 0.41 2.29
C ARG A 53 -13.10 1.61 1.45
N ILE A 54 -12.11 2.31 0.94
CA ILE A 54 -12.30 3.36 -0.05
C ILE A 54 -12.96 2.73 -1.30
N PRO A 55 -14.06 3.31 -1.83
CA PRO A 55 -14.68 2.84 -3.06
C PRO A 55 -13.68 2.79 -4.22
N GLY A 56 -13.71 1.72 -5.02
CA GLY A 56 -12.77 1.54 -6.14
C GLY A 56 -11.38 1.05 -5.76
N ALA A 57 -10.99 1.08 -4.47
CA ALA A 57 -9.65 0.66 -4.06
C ALA A 57 -9.39 -0.84 -4.33
N PHE A 58 -8.19 -1.12 -4.86
CA PHE A 58 -7.69 -2.46 -5.06
C PHE A 58 -7.03 -2.97 -3.77
N SER A 59 -7.44 -4.15 -3.30
CA SER A 59 -6.86 -4.72 -2.07
C SER A 59 -5.63 -5.56 -2.40
N CYS A 60 -4.49 -5.19 -1.82
CA CYS A 60 -3.24 -5.94 -1.91
C CYS A 60 -2.52 -5.85 -0.56
N THR A 61 -2.58 -6.88 0.27
CA THR A 61 -1.98 -6.84 1.61
C THR A 61 -0.48 -6.50 1.53
N ARG A 62 0.03 -5.71 2.48
CA ARG A 62 1.42 -5.24 2.46
C ARG A 62 2.45 -6.35 2.28
N GLY A 63 2.22 -7.55 2.82
CA GLY A 63 3.14 -8.69 2.70
C GLY A 63 3.13 -9.40 1.34
N MET A 64 2.19 -9.06 0.46
CA MET A 64 2.10 -9.62 -0.90
C MET A 64 2.50 -8.61 -1.98
N LEU A 65 2.79 -7.37 -1.60
CA LEU A 65 2.92 -6.23 -2.51
C LEU A 65 4.02 -6.47 -3.56
N GLU A 66 5.21 -6.87 -3.12
CA GLU A 66 6.34 -7.14 -4.00
C GLU A 66 6.03 -8.26 -5.00
N PHE A 67 5.36 -9.32 -4.54
CA PHE A 67 5.02 -10.47 -5.38
C PHE A 67 3.89 -10.19 -6.36
N TRP A 68 3.02 -9.22 -6.09
CA TRP A 68 1.92 -8.89 -6.99
C TRP A 68 2.33 -7.85 -8.04
N ILE A 69 3.30 -6.98 -7.70
CA ILE A 69 3.85 -5.97 -8.61
C ILE A 69 4.86 -6.59 -9.60
N ASP A 70 5.74 -7.47 -9.15
CA ASP A 70 6.80 -8.01 -10.02
C ASP A 70 6.23 -8.87 -11.18
N PRO A 71 6.40 -8.49 -12.46
CA PRO A 71 5.94 -9.28 -13.61
C PRO A 71 6.55 -10.69 -13.69
N ALA A 72 7.73 -10.90 -13.10
CA ALA A 72 8.38 -12.20 -13.06
C ALA A 72 7.81 -13.11 -11.96
N SER A 73 7.02 -12.56 -11.03
CA SER A 73 6.37 -13.33 -9.99
C SER A 73 5.21 -14.17 -10.54
N PRO A 74 5.05 -15.43 -10.11
CA PRO A 74 3.88 -16.23 -10.46
C PRO A 74 2.57 -15.68 -9.87
N TYR A 75 2.65 -14.70 -8.96
CA TYR A 75 1.51 -14.03 -8.33
C TYR A 75 1.22 -12.65 -8.90
N ALA A 76 1.91 -12.25 -9.99
CA ALA A 76 1.74 -10.97 -10.64
C ALA A 76 0.25 -10.68 -10.91
N LYS A 77 -0.18 -9.45 -10.60
CA LYS A 77 -1.55 -9.01 -10.83
C LYS A 77 -1.60 -8.06 -12.02
N PRO A 78 -2.53 -8.27 -12.98
CA PRO A 78 -2.64 -7.43 -14.18
C PRO A 78 -2.72 -5.93 -13.90
N ILE A 79 -3.41 -5.52 -12.82
CA ILE A 79 -3.58 -4.10 -12.46
C ILE A 79 -2.26 -3.35 -12.19
N PHE A 80 -1.18 -4.06 -11.89
CA PHE A 80 0.15 -3.47 -11.67
C PHE A 80 1.06 -3.55 -12.91
N GLN A 81 0.54 -4.02 -14.05
CA GLN A 81 1.28 -4.20 -15.30
C GLN A 81 0.77 -3.26 -16.40
N GLU A 82 -0.07 -2.30 -16.02
CA GLU A 82 -0.60 -1.27 -16.90
C GLU A 82 0.43 -0.12 -17.00
N ASP A 83 0.57 0.49 -18.19
CA ASP A 83 1.51 1.58 -18.48
C ASP A 83 0.95 2.96 -18.08
#